data_AF-A0A183TPA5-F1
#
_entry.id   AF-A0A183TPA5-F1
#
_cell.length_a   1.000
_cell.length_b   1.000
_cell.length_c   1.000
_cell.angle_alpha   90.00
_cell.angle_beta   90.00
_cell.angle_gamma   90.00
#
_symmetry.space_group_name_H-M   'P 1'
#
loop_
_entity.id
_entity.type
_entity.pdbx_description
1 polymer ?
#
loop_
_entity_poly.entity_id
_entity_poly.type
_entity_poly.pdbx_seq_one_letter_code
_entity_poly.pdbx_strand_id
1 'polypeptide(L)' 'LTNHAVLLVGYGVDKATDQPYWIVKNSWGPGWGEKGFFRILRGIDECGIESLAVSVQPVM' A
#
# COMPACT_ATOMS: atom_id res chain seq x y z
N LEU A 1 5.49 3.35 14.75
CA LEU A 1 5.33 1.97 15.27
C LEU A 1 4.45 1.22 14.28
N THR A 2 4.93 0.10 13.72
CA THR A 2 4.20 -0.71 12.73
C THR A 2 3.92 -2.10 13.30
N ASN A 3 2.80 -2.72 12.93
CA ASN A 3 2.41 -4.04 13.42
C ASN A 3 1.94 -5.01 12.31
N HIS A 4 1.95 -4.58 11.05
CA HIS A 4 1.49 -5.39 9.91
C HIS A 4 2.38 -5.13 8.69
N ALA A 5 2.71 -6.20 7.97
CA ALA A 5 3.53 -6.15 6.76
C ALA A 5 2.68 -6.51 5.53
N VAL A 6 2.82 -5.74 4.47
CA VAL A 6 2.00 -5.79 3.24
C VAL A 6 2.86 -5.50 2.02
N LEU A 7 2.36 -5.77 0.82
CA LEU A 7 3.10 -5.59 -0.42
C LEU A 7 2.63 -4.36 -1.19
N LEU A 8 3.53 -3.40 -1.41
CA LEU A 8 3.28 -2.26 -2.28
C LEU A 8 3.29 -2.70 -3.75
N VAL A 9 2.27 -2.34 -4.53
CA VAL A 9 2.14 -2.77 -5.94
C VAL A 9 1.89 -1.62 -6.92
N GLY A 10 1.66 -0.40 -6.43
CA GLY A 10 1.44 0.75 -7.30
C GLY A 10 1.05 2.00 -6.53
N TYR A 11 0.72 3.05 -7.27
CA TYR A 11 0.27 4.34 -6.74
C TYR A 11 -0.68 5.02 -7.71
N GLY A 12 -1.38 6.04 -7.22
CA GLY A 12 -2.23 6.89 -8.05
C GLY A 12 -2.55 8.22 -7.38
N VAL A 13 -3.48 8.93 -8.01
CA VAL A 13 -4.13 10.14 -7.51
C VAL A 13 -5.62 10.00 -7.82
N ASP A 14 -6.46 10.20 -6.82
CA ASP A 14 -7.90 10.23 -7.02
C ASP A 14 -8.28 11.49 -7.78
N LYS A 15 -8.93 11.35 -8.94
CA LYS A 15 -9.24 12.50 -9.82
C LYS A 15 -10.30 13.44 -9.25
N ALA A 16 -11.13 12.98 -8.32
CA ALA A 16 -12.19 13.78 -7.74
C ALA A 16 -11.70 14.60 -6.54
N THR A 17 -10.78 14.05 -5.76
CA THR A 17 -10.26 14.69 -4.53
C THR A 17 -8.84 15.23 -4.66
N ASP A 18 -8.16 14.92 -5.76
CA ASP A 18 -6.73 15.17 -5.99
C ASP A 18 -5.83 14.50 -4.93
N GLN A 19 -6.35 13.50 -4.21
CA GLN A 19 -5.61 12.85 -3.13
C GLN A 19 -4.67 11.75 -3.67
N PRO A 20 -3.36 11.84 -3.41
CA PRO A 20 -2.41 10.79 -3.74
C PRO A 20 -2.61 9.54 -2.85
N TYR A 21 -2.52 8.36 -3.45
CA TYR A 21 -2.61 7.09 -2.72
C TYR A 21 -1.58 6.06 -3.17
N TRP A 22 -1.27 5.11 -2.29
CA TRP A 22 -0.60 3.84 -2.58
C TRP A 22 -1.64 2.76 -2.88
N ILE A 23 -1.30 1.81 -3.75
CA ILE A 23 -2.07 0.57 -3.97
C ILE A 23 -1.30 -0.55 -3.30
N VAL A 24 -1.94 -1.22 -2.36
CA VAL A 24 -1.30 -2.20 -1.48
C VAL A 24 -2.05 -3.53 -1.55
N LYS A 25 -1.32 -4.61 -1.77
CA LYS A 25 -1.84 -5.97 -1.70
C LYS A 25 -1.78 -6.46 -0.25
N ASN A 26 -2.93 -6.83 0.30
CA ASN A 26 -3.04 -7.40 1.64
C ASN A 26 -2.97 -8.95 1.60
N SER A 27 -2.94 -9.57 2.77
CA SER A 27 -2.77 -11.02 2.97
C SER A 27 -3.99 -11.72 3.62
N TRP A 28 -5.14 -11.04 3.70
CA TRP A 28 -6.39 -11.59 4.30
C TRP A 28 -7.37 -12.19 3.28
N GLY A 29 -6.87 -12.59 2.11
CA GLY A 29 -7.67 -13.19 1.05
C GLY A 29 -8.46 -12.18 0.19
N PRO A 30 -9.01 -12.65 -0.95
CA PRO A 30 -9.63 -11.77 -1.95
C PRO A 30 -10.99 -11.21 -1.53
N GLY A 31 -11.64 -11.76 -0.50
CA GLY A 31 -12.93 -11.26 0.01
C GLY A 31 -12.79 -9.99 0.87
N TRP A 32 -11.57 -9.62 1.26
CA TRP A 32 -11.32 -8.44 2.08
C TRP A 32 -11.03 -7.22 1.19
N GLY A 33 -11.57 -6.05 1.56
CA GLY A 33 -11.26 -4.77 0.92
C GLY A 33 -11.59 -4.75 -0.59
N GLU A 34 -10.70 -4.17 -1.37
CA GLU A 34 -10.82 -4.03 -2.82
C GLU A 34 -10.25 -5.28 -3.51
N LYS A 35 -10.94 -6.43 -3.40
CA LYS A 35 -10.51 -7.74 -3.95
C LYS A 35 -9.16 -8.22 -3.38
N GLY A 36 -8.92 -8.01 -2.09
CA GLY A 36 -7.66 -8.32 -1.40
C GLY A 36 -6.67 -7.16 -1.35
N PHE A 37 -7.04 -6.00 -1.89
CA PHE A 37 -6.22 -4.80 -1.91
C PHE A 37 -6.84 -3.68 -1.08
N PHE A 38 -6.07 -2.63 -0.85
CA PHE A 38 -6.55 -1.38 -0.31
C PHE A 38 -5.73 -0.21 -0.86
N ARG A 39 -6.30 0.98 -0.69
CA ARG A 39 -5.63 2.27 -0.92
C ARG A 39 -5.38 2.95 0.41
N ILE A 40 -4.24 3.62 0.53
CA ILE A 40 -3.85 4.40 1.72
C ILE A 40 -3.21 5.71 1.27
N LEU A 41 -3.38 6.77 2.06
CA LEU A 41 -2.84 8.10 1.74
C LEU A 41 -1.33 8.04 1.54
N ARG A 42 -0.87 8.73 0.51
CA ARG A 42 0.54 8.78 0.10
C ARG A 42 1.10 10.19 0.28
N GLY A 43 2.36 10.28 0.68
CA GLY A 43 3.12 11.53 0.82
C GLY A 43 3.02 12.18 2.20
N ILE A 44 2.38 11.52 3.16
CA ILE A 44 2.22 12.01 4.54
C ILE A 44 2.61 10.96 5.60
N ASP A 45 3.26 9.86 5.17
CA ASP A 45 3.60 8.72 6.04
C ASP A 45 2.40 8.18 6.86
N GLU A 46 1.24 8.08 6.22
CA GLU A 46 0.00 7.62 6.86
C GLU A 46 0.23 6.24 7.51
N CYS A 47 -0.07 6.13 8.81
CA CYS A 47 0.20 4.93 9.62
C CYS A 47 1.65 4.39 9.56
N GLY A 48 2.63 5.21 9.18
CA GLY A 48 4.03 4.77 9.01
C GLY A 48 4.29 3.96 7.74
N ILE A 49 3.40 4.02 6.74
CA ILE A 49 3.50 3.23 5.50
C ILE A 49 4.76 3.56 4.67
N GLU A 50 5.35 4.75 4.86
CA GLU A 50 6.55 5.23 4.15
C GLU A 50 7.82 5.12 5.02
N SER A 51 7.67 4.72 6.29
CA SER A 51 8.77 4.62 7.25
C SER A 51 9.74 3.45 7.02
N LEU A 52 9.30 2.32 6.45
CA LEU A 52 10.07 1.06 6.48
C LEU A 52 9.92 0.20 5.21
N ALA A 53 10.07 0.80 4.03
CA ALA A 53 10.05 0.06 2.77
C ALA A 53 11.28 -0.85 2.61
N VAL A 54 11.06 -2.11 2.24
CA VAL A 54 12.11 -3.11 1.99
C VAL A 54 12.00 -3.62 0.56
N SER A 55 13.12 -3.77 -0.13
CA SER A 55 13.19 -4.33 -1.48
C SER A 55 14.24 -5.46 -1.55
N VAL A 56 14.01 -6.42 -2.44
CA VAL A 56 14.92 -7.52 -2.71
C VAL A 56 14.91 -7.83 -4.20
N GLN A 57 16.08 -8.06 -4.77
CA GLN A 57 16.23 -8.53 -6.15
C GLN A 57 16.38 -10.06 -6.12
N PRO A 58 15.39 -10.84 -6.62
CA PRO A 58 15.53 -12.29 -6.71
C PRO A 58 16.56 -12.66 -7.78
N VAL A 59 17.35 -13.71 -7.51
CA VAL A 59 18.13 -14.39 -8.54
C VAL A 59 17.19 -15.38 -9.24
N MET A 60 17.05 -15.23 -10.56
CA MET A 60 16.25 -16.12 -11.39
C MET A 60 17.06 -17.34 -11.84
#